data_AF-A0A916PVI3-F1
#
_entry.id   AF-A0A916PVI3-F1
#
_cell.length_a   1.000
_cell.length_b   1.000
_cell.length_c   1.000
_cell.angle_alpha   90.00
_cell.angle_beta   90.00
_cell.angle_gamma   90.00
#
_symmetry.space_group_name_H-M   'P 1'
#
loop_
_entity.id
_entity.type
_entity.pdbx_description
1 polymer ?
#
loop_
_entity_poly.entity_id
_entity_poly.type
_entity_poly.pdbx_seq_one_letter_code
_entity_poly.pdbx_strand_id
1 'polypeptide(L)' 'MRQTGLGKDTPAWIMQVWAAFIISTVGTGVGIFYLEGNSWQKAFVGMGYVFSVSSTFTLAKTIRDNQEK' A
#
# COMPACT_ATOMS: atom_id res chain seq x y z
N MET A 1 -23.66 -9.44 4.31
CA MET A 1 -22.65 -10.34 3.69
C MET A 1 -22.15 -11.27 4.79
N ARG A 2 -22.32 -12.59 4.63
CA ARG A 2 -21.76 -13.56 5.58
C ARG A 2 -20.24 -13.49 5.49
N GLN A 3 -19.56 -13.19 6.60
CA GLN A 3 -18.14 -13.49 6.72
C GLN A 3 -18.02 -15.02 6.68
N THR A 4 -17.69 -15.56 5.52
CA THR A 4 -17.18 -16.92 5.43
C THR A 4 -15.86 -16.92 6.20
N GLY A 5 -15.77 -17.70 7.27
CA GLY A 5 -14.51 -17.87 8.00
C GLY A 5 -13.45 -18.42 7.06
N LEU A 6 -12.68 -17.53 6.44
CA LEU A 6 -11.54 -17.87 5.62
C LEU A 6 -10.48 -18.34 6.59
N GLY A 7 -10.09 -19.62 6.49
CA GLY A 7 -8.97 -20.16 7.23
C GLY A 7 -7.74 -19.27 7.05
N LYS A 8 -6.91 -19.18 8.10
CA LYS A 8 -5.74 -18.30 8.11
C LYS A 8 -4.91 -18.51 6.85
N ASP A 9 -4.61 -17.42 6.14
CA ASP A 9 -3.81 -17.48 4.92
C ASP A 9 -2.50 -18.23 5.16
N THR A 10 -2.05 -18.99 4.15
CA THR A 10 -0.80 -19.74 4.27
C THR A 10 0.39 -18.78 4.39
N PRO A 11 1.46 -19.16 5.12
CA PRO A 11 2.65 -18.32 5.25
C PRO A 11 3.26 -17.90 3.90
N ALA A 12 3.20 -18.78 2.90
CA ALA A 12 3.65 -18.49 1.55
C ALA A 12 2.84 -17.37 0.88
N TRP A 13 1.51 -17.40 1.01
CA TRP A 13 0.63 -16.35 0.47
C TRP A 13 0.88 -15.01 1.14
N ILE A 14 1.04 -15.00 2.46
CA ILE A 14 1.35 -13.78 3.23
C ILE A 14 2.67 -13.18 2.72
N MET A 15 3.72 -13.98 2.52
CA MET A 15 4.99 -13.51 1.98
C MET A 15 4.84 -12.95 0.56
N GLN A 16 4.06 -13.59 -0.31
CA GLN A 16 3.81 -13.11 -1.68
C GLN A 16 3.13 -11.74 -1.69
N VAL A 17 2.11 -11.54 -0.85
CA VAL A 17 1.39 -10.26 -0.75
C VAL A 17 2.33 -9.14 -0.29
N TRP A 18 3.16 -9.40 0.73
CA TRP A 18 4.16 -8.44 1.20
C TRP A 18 5.22 -8.14 0.13
N ALA A 19 5.71 -9.16 -0.57
CA ALA A 19 6.67 -8.97 -1.65
C ALA A 19 6.09 -8.13 -2.79
N ALA A 20 4.87 -8.43 -3.24
CA ALA A 20 4.20 -7.67 -4.29
C ALA A 20 3.97 -6.20 -3.88
N PHE A 21 3.57 -5.96 -2.63
CA PHE A 21 3.41 -4.62 -2.10
C PHE A 21 4.73 -3.85 -2.10
N ILE A 22 5.81 -4.45 -1.57
CA ILE A 22 7.13 -3.80 -1.51
C ILE A 22 7.66 -3.51 -2.92
N ILE A 23 7.57 -4.47 -3.84
CA ILE A 23 8.03 -4.31 -5.23
C ILE A 23 7.27 -3.18 -5.93
N SER A 24 5.95 -3.15 -5.79
CA SER A 24 5.11 -2.08 -6.36
C SER A 24 5.46 -0.72 -5.74
N THR A 25 5.55 -0.66 -4.42
CA THR A 25 5.81 0.59 -3.69
C THR A 25 7.18 1.16 -4.02
N VAL A 26 8.22 0.34 -3.97
CA VAL A 26 9.58 0.74 -4.32
C VAL A 26 9.68 1.06 -5.80
N GLY A 27 9.07 0.26 -6.68
CA GLY A 27 9.05 0.52 -8.12
C GLY A 27 8.46 1.87 -8.47
N THR A 28 7.31 2.25 -7.89
CA THR A 28 6.73 3.59 -8.07
C THR A 28 7.63 4.68 -7.49
N GLY A 29 8.19 4.49 -6.29
CA GLY A 29 9.12 5.44 -5.68
C GLY A 29 10.34 5.70 -6.57
N VAL A 30 10.96 4.64 -7.10
CA VAL A 30 12.09 4.71 -8.04
C VAL A 30 11.68 5.43 -9.32
N GLY A 31 10.49 5.16 -9.86
CA GLY A 31 9.94 5.88 -11.02
C GLY A 31 9.82 7.40 -10.78
N ILE A 32 9.41 7.81 -9.57
CA ILE A 32 9.35 9.24 -9.20
C ILE A 32 10.76 9.84 -9.14
N PHE A 33 11.77 9.10 -8.66
CA PHE A 33 13.15 9.59 -8.65
C PHE A 33 13.72 9.81 -10.06
N TYR A 34 13.48 8.85 -10.97
CA TYR A 34 13.95 8.91 -12.36
C TYR A 34 13.12 9.85 -13.26
N LEU A 35 12.00 10.37 -12.78
CA LEU A 35 11.18 11.31 -13.55
C LEU A 35 12.02 12.52 -14.00
N GLU A 36 11.98 12.90 -15.27
CA GLU A 36 12.63 14.12 -15.73
C GLU A 36 11.75 15.33 -15.39
N GLY A 37 12.27 16.29 -14.62
CA GLY A 37 11.49 17.44 -14.17
C GLY A 37 12.11 18.20 -13.01
N ASN A 38 11.51 19.35 -12.66
CA ASN A 38 11.96 20.17 -11.55
C ASN A 38 11.81 19.41 -10.22
N SER A 39 12.80 19.48 -9.35
CA SER A 39 12.80 18.86 -8.01
C SER A 39 11.52 19.14 -7.22
N TRP A 40 10.92 20.32 -7.39
CA TRP A 40 9.65 20.68 -6.75
C TRP A 40 8.46 19.82 -7.21
N GLN A 41 8.38 19.53 -8.51
CA GLN A 41 7.31 18.69 -9.07
C GLN A 41 7.47 17.24 -8.59
N LYS A 42 8.71 16.73 -8.53
CA LYS A 42 9.02 15.41 -7.98
C LYS A 42 8.61 15.31 -6.51
N ALA A 43 8.91 16.35 -5.72
CA ALA A 43 8.53 16.41 -4.31
C ALA A 43 7.00 16.43 -4.13
N PHE A 44 6.27 17.19 -4.94
CA PHE A 44 4.80 17.21 -4.90
C PHE A 44 4.19 15.82 -5.15
N VAL A 45 4.63 15.13 -6.21
CA VAL A 45 4.16 13.78 -6.53
C VAL A 45 4.59 12.78 -5.45
N GLY A 46 5.83 12.88 -4.96
CA GLY A 46 6.36 12.05 -3.87
C GLY A 46 5.57 12.19 -2.57
N MET A 47 5.19 13.41 -2.19
CA MET A 47 4.32 13.66 -1.03
C MET A 47 2.94 13.03 -1.22
N GLY A 48 2.31 13.22 -2.38
CA GLY A 48 1.01 12.61 -2.68
C GLY A 48 1.05 11.09 -2.66
N TYR A 49 2.13 10.51 -3.19
CA TYR A 49 2.38 9.07 -3.17
C TYR A 49 2.49 8.52 -1.74
N VAL A 50 3.35 9.10 -0.89
CA VAL A 50 3.51 8.67 0.51
C VAL A 50 2.21 8.83 1.28
N PHE A 51 1.50 9.93 1.08
CA PHE A 51 0.21 10.17 1.72
C PHE A 51 -0.85 9.14 1.32
N SER A 52 -0.92 8.78 0.02
CA SER A 52 -1.84 7.77 -0.49
C SER A 52 -1.57 6.37 0.08
N VAL A 53 -0.29 5.98 0.21
CA VAL A 53 0.09 4.72 0.85
C VAL A 53 -0.33 4.71 2.33
N SER A 54 -0.04 5.80 3.05
CA SER A 54 -0.43 5.96 4.46
C SER A 54 -1.95 5.90 4.66
N SER A 55 -2.72 6.61 3.83
CA SER A 55 -4.18 6.63 3.93
C SER A 55 -4.80 5.28 3.61
N THR A 56 -4.22 4.50 2.69
CA THR A 56 -4.66 3.13 2.38
C THR A 56 -4.54 2.21 3.60
N PHE A 57 -3.42 2.27 4.33
CA PHE A 57 -3.25 1.48 5.55
C PHE A 57 -4.20 1.91 6.67
N THR A 58 -4.42 3.20 6.85
CA THR A 58 -5.38 3.73 7.83
C THR A 58 -6.79 3.28 7.47
N LEU A 59 -7.20 3.41 6.21
CA LEU A 59 -8.51 2.96 5.74
C LEU A 59 -8.70 1.45 5.93
N ALA A 60 -7.69 0.64 5.59
CA ALA A 60 -7.73 -0.81 5.79
C ALA A 60 -7.89 -1.18 7.27
N LYS A 61 -7.18 -0.49 8.18
CA LYS A 61 -7.38 -0.67 9.63
C LYS A 61 -8.79 -0.29 10.05
N THR A 62 -9.28 0.89 9.66
CA THR A 62 -10.63 1.35 10.02
C THR A 62 -11.72 0.36 9.55
N ILE A 63 -11.59 -0.18 8.33
CA ILE A 63 -12.52 -1.19 7.82
C ILE A 63 -12.47 -2.46 8.67
N ARG A 64 -11.27 -2.96 8.99
CA ARG A 64 -11.09 -4.13 9.85
C ARG A 64 -11.66 -3.91 11.24
N ASP A 65 -11.33 -2.78 11.87
CA ASP A 65 -11.79 -2.44 13.22
C ASP A 65 -13.33 -2.32 13.29
N ASN A 66 -13.98 -1.90 12.19
CA ASN A 66 -15.43 -1.86 12.08
C ASN A 66 -16.08 -3.24 11.80
N GLN A 67 -15.33 -4.21 11.28
CA GLN A 67 -15.81 -5.59 11.09
C GLN A 67 -15.67 -6.43 12.36
N GLU A 68 -14.73 -6.08 13.24
CA GLU A 68 -14.51 -6.71 14.54
C GLU A 68 -15.45 -6.15 15.65
N LYS A 69 -16.04 -4.96 15.44
CA LYS A 69 -17.12 -4.40 16.29
C LYS A 69 -18.49 -4.95 15.91
#